data_AF-A0A5N5V6P0-F1
#
_entry.id   AF-A0A5N5V6P0-F1
#
_cell.length_a   1.000
_cell.length_b   1.000
_cell.length_c   1.000
_cell.angle_alpha   90.00
_cell.angle_beta   90.00
_cell.angle_gamma   90.00
#
_symmetry.space_group_name_H-M   'P 1'
#
loop_
_entity.id
_entity.type
_entity.pdbx_description
1 polymer ?
#
loop_
_entity_poly.entity_id
_entity_poly.type
_entity_poly.pdbx_seq_one_letter_code
_entity_poly.pdbx_strand_id
1 'polypeptide(L)'
;MAVNAASESGAEWIGTVPHEELVRGARPVLPKDDPFYQPPSGFQHAEPGTVLRSRDVELAFLGLIPQRLTATQLLYRTTNMNGAPEATVTTVIAPAERPARRPVPVISYQCAIDAVSSRCFPSYALRRKAVAPGALAQFEFLLIAAAVAEGWAVSVPDHEGPQGSWGTPYEPGYRILDGLRAAVGYDRLNLDPSAPMGLWGYSGGGLASAWAAEMHGQYAPELNVVGAVLGSPVGDLGHTYRRLNGTLYSGLPAMVVAALTHVYPDLNRIIDEHATEAGKAMLTRVENMTTAQAVLRFAGMDMGKLVDRPLDEILDMPEVKHVFDSIKLGTAVPTPPVLIVQAVHDRIVSVYDIDELTETYRSGGASVTYHRDMFSEHMLLHPMSAPMALRWLIDRFDDKPLSEHIVRTTWPTLLNPMTYVGMARLVKIAAKVMTGRKVQRSPL
;
A
#
# COMPACT_ATOMS: atom_id res chain seq x y z
N MET A 1 37.55 15.62 -41.76
CA MET A 1 37.38 14.42 -40.93
C MET A 1 36.17 14.66 -40.06
N ALA A 2 35.04 14.05 -40.42
CA ALA A 2 33.82 14.08 -39.64
C ALA A 2 33.97 13.06 -38.50
N VAL A 3 33.68 13.48 -37.27
CA VAL A 3 33.58 12.57 -36.12
C VAL A 3 32.14 12.62 -35.64
N ASN A 4 31.43 11.58 -36.06
CA ASN A 4 30.28 10.88 -35.49
C ASN A 4 29.29 11.60 -34.57
N ALA A 5 28.06 11.59 -35.09
CA ALA A 5 26.78 11.66 -34.40
C ALA A 5 26.77 10.96 -33.04
N ALA A 6 26.27 11.69 -32.04
CA ALA A 6 25.71 11.11 -30.83
C ALA A 6 24.60 10.13 -31.23
N SER A 7 24.65 8.90 -30.74
CA SER A 7 23.59 7.92 -30.93
C SER A 7 22.33 8.37 -30.19
N GLU A 8 21.25 8.61 -30.94
CA GLU A 8 19.87 8.72 -30.46
C GLU A 8 19.36 7.38 -29.91
N SER A 9 19.90 6.89 -28.79
CA SER A 9 19.48 5.61 -28.18
C SER A 9 18.54 5.80 -26.97
N GLY A 10 18.00 7.00 -26.76
CA GLY A 10 17.25 7.33 -25.53
C GLY A 10 15.78 6.90 -25.51
N ALA A 11 15.20 6.50 -26.66
CA ALA A 11 13.76 6.32 -26.82
C ALA A 11 13.33 4.93 -27.30
N GLU A 12 14.24 3.97 -27.51
CA GLU A 12 13.87 2.63 -28.05
C GLU A 12 12.91 1.84 -27.14
N TRP A 13 12.88 2.12 -25.84
CA TRP A 13 11.89 1.52 -24.93
C TRP A 13 10.49 2.14 -25.09
N ILE A 14 10.39 3.36 -25.64
CA ILE A 14 9.11 4.03 -25.92
C ILE A 14 8.47 3.32 -27.11
N GLY A 15 7.61 2.34 -26.81
CA GLY A 15 6.92 1.51 -27.80
C GLY A 15 7.37 0.04 -27.81
N THR A 16 8.37 -0.36 -27.03
CA THR A 16 8.71 -1.78 -26.82
C THR A 16 9.17 -1.99 -25.39
N VAL A 17 8.25 -2.47 -24.54
CA VAL A 17 8.54 -2.74 -23.12
C VAL A 17 9.47 -3.96 -23.01
N PRO A 18 10.71 -3.82 -22.49
CA PRO A 18 11.57 -4.97 -22.25
C PRO A 18 10.91 -5.93 -21.25
N HIS A 19 10.90 -7.21 -21.59
CA HIS A 19 10.36 -8.27 -20.73
C HIS A 19 11.44 -9.28 -20.35
N GLU A 20 11.65 -9.48 -19.05
CA GLU A 20 12.51 -10.53 -18.51
C GLU A 20 11.68 -11.78 -18.21
N GLU A 21 11.97 -12.87 -18.92
CA GLU A 21 11.31 -14.15 -18.70
C GLU A 21 11.69 -14.76 -17.33
N LEU A 22 10.76 -15.51 -16.74
CA LEU A 22 10.92 -16.08 -15.40
C LEU A 22 12.12 -17.04 -15.32
N VAL A 23 13.10 -16.72 -14.48
CA VAL A 23 14.16 -17.65 -14.07
C VAL A 23 13.73 -18.42 -12.81
N ARG A 24 13.21 -19.64 -13.01
CA ARG A 24 12.66 -20.46 -11.93
C ARG A 24 13.67 -20.74 -10.81
N GLY A 25 13.25 -20.52 -9.57
CA GLY A 25 14.06 -20.79 -8.39
C GLY A 25 15.24 -19.83 -8.20
N ALA A 26 15.39 -18.79 -9.01
CA ALA A 26 16.35 -17.73 -8.74
C ALA A 26 16.00 -17.01 -7.43
N ARG A 27 17.03 -16.61 -6.67
CA ARG A 27 16.83 -15.78 -5.48
C ARG A 27 16.64 -14.32 -5.95
N PRO A 28 15.61 -13.62 -5.47
CA PRO A 28 15.44 -12.20 -5.79
C PRO A 28 16.60 -11.39 -5.21
N VAL A 29 17.07 -10.42 -5.99
CA VAL A 29 17.97 -9.36 -5.53
C VAL A 29 17.14 -8.29 -4.83
N LEU A 30 17.72 -7.57 -3.87
CA LEU A 30 17.03 -6.47 -3.20
C LEU A 30 16.74 -5.36 -4.22
N PRO A 31 15.60 -4.66 -4.13
CA PRO A 31 15.23 -3.61 -5.09
C PRO A 31 16.33 -2.59 -5.36
N LYS A 32 17.00 -2.11 -4.32
CA LYS A 32 18.11 -1.15 -4.42
C LYS A 32 19.32 -1.64 -5.24
N ASP A 33 19.50 -2.95 -5.34
CA ASP A 33 20.63 -3.62 -6.01
C ASP A 33 20.20 -4.28 -7.34
N ASP A 34 18.93 -4.22 -7.70
CA ASP A 34 18.33 -4.93 -8.83
C ASP A 34 18.11 -3.96 -10.02
N PRO A 35 18.80 -4.14 -11.16
CA PRO A 35 18.67 -3.26 -12.34
C PRO A 35 17.25 -3.15 -12.88
N PHE A 36 16.37 -4.11 -12.57
CA PHE A 36 14.95 -4.03 -12.91
C PHE A 36 14.27 -2.77 -12.35
N TYR A 37 14.72 -2.26 -11.21
CA TYR A 37 14.15 -1.07 -10.57
C TYR A 37 14.74 0.24 -11.13
N GLN A 38 15.72 0.17 -12.03
CA GLN A 38 16.30 1.35 -12.67
C GLN A 38 15.52 1.68 -13.95
N PRO A 39 14.83 2.85 -13.99
CA PRO A 39 14.13 3.25 -15.20
C PRO A 39 15.12 3.56 -16.32
N PRO A 40 14.75 3.31 -17.58
CA PRO A 40 15.59 3.66 -18.73
C PRO A 40 15.73 5.19 -18.87
N SER A 41 16.78 5.65 -19.54
CA SER A 41 16.95 7.06 -19.87
C SER A 41 15.73 7.60 -20.62
N GLY A 42 15.27 8.82 -20.30
CA GLY A 42 14.13 9.42 -20.98
C GLY A 42 12.77 9.07 -20.36
N PHE A 43 12.71 8.19 -19.36
CA PHE A 43 11.45 7.81 -18.70
C PHE A 43 10.66 9.00 -18.14
N GLN A 44 11.36 10.09 -17.79
CA GLN A 44 10.74 11.32 -17.30
C GLN A 44 9.76 11.96 -18.30
N HIS A 45 9.87 11.62 -19.60
CA HIS A 45 9.00 12.13 -20.66
C HIS A 45 7.82 11.19 -20.97
N ALA A 46 7.75 10.00 -20.37
CA ALA A 46 6.57 9.15 -20.48
C ALA A 46 5.40 9.69 -19.66
N GLU A 47 4.19 9.31 -20.07
CA GLU A 47 2.98 9.58 -19.31
C GLU A 47 2.91 8.71 -18.04
N PRO A 48 2.32 9.22 -16.94
CA PRO A 48 2.02 8.43 -15.75
C PRO A 48 1.32 7.10 -16.10
N GLY A 49 1.80 6.00 -15.51
CA GLY A 49 1.30 4.64 -15.79
C GLY A 49 1.96 3.94 -16.98
N THR A 50 2.84 4.60 -17.75
CA THR A 50 3.57 3.92 -18.82
C THR A 50 4.49 2.84 -18.25
N VAL A 51 4.35 1.61 -18.75
CA VAL A 51 5.24 0.51 -18.37
C VAL A 51 6.61 0.68 -19.01
N LEU A 52 7.64 0.69 -18.17
CA LEU A 52 9.04 0.90 -18.54
C LEU A 52 9.79 -0.43 -18.69
N ARG A 53 9.47 -1.40 -17.83
CA ARG A 53 10.03 -2.77 -17.85
C ARG A 53 9.00 -3.74 -17.29
N SER A 54 9.12 -5.01 -17.64
CA SER A 54 8.29 -6.06 -17.07
C SER A 54 9.07 -7.35 -16.84
N ARG A 55 8.65 -8.16 -15.86
CA ARG A 55 9.22 -9.50 -15.65
C ARG A 55 8.25 -10.44 -14.97
N ASP A 56 8.32 -11.72 -15.31
CA ASP A 56 7.52 -12.74 -14.62
C ASP A 56 8.23 -13.21 -13.34
N VAL A 57 7.46 -13.41 -12.27
CA VAL A 57 7.99 -13.77 -10.94
C VAL A 57 7.25 -14.95 -10.31
N GLU A 58 7.98 -15.74 -9.51
CA GLU A 58 7.38 -16.72 -8.60
C GLU A 58 7.05 -16.07 -7.27
N LEU A 59 5.80 -16.21 -6.81
CA LEU A 59 5.38 -15.80 -5.47
C LEU A 59 5.47 -16.96 -4.49
N ALA A 60 5.76 -16.64 -3.22
CA ALA A 60 5.76 -17.62 -2.14
C ALA A 60 5.26 -17.03 -0.83
N PHE A 61 4.46 -17.81 -0.10
CA PHE A 61 4.11 -17.44 1.27
C PHE A 61 5.36 -17.52 2.15
N LEU A 62 5.63 -16.42 2.87
CA LEU A 62 6.84 -16.21 3.68
C LEU A 62 8.16 -16.40 2.89
N GLY A 63 8.13 -16.27 1.56
CA GLY A 63 9.28 -16.55 0.70
C GLY A 63 9.62 -18.05 0.56
N LEU A 64 8.95 -18.94 1.29
CA LEU A 64 9.31 -20.36 1.41
C LEU A 64 8.37 -21.28 0.64
N ILE A 65 7.06 -21.08 0.78
CA ILE A 65 6.04 -22.00 0.24
C ILE A 65 5.59 -21.48 -1.13
N PRO A 66 6.01 -22.10 -2.24
CA PRO A 66 5.72 -21.60 -3.59
C PRO A 66 4.22 -21.63 -3.89
N GLN A 67 3.74 -20.62 -4.59
CA GLN A 67 2.32 -20.48 -4.94
C GLN A 67 2.11 -20.74 -6.43
N ARG A 68 1.03 -21.43 -6.78
CA ARG A 68 0.67 -21.75 -8.17
C ARG A 68 -0.16 -20.64 -8.78
N LEU A 69 0.43 -19.45 -8.86
CA LEU A 69 -0.17 -18.22 -9.39
C LEU A 69 0.70 -17.68 -10.52
N THR A 70 0.09 -17.00 -11.49
CA THR A 70 0.82 -16.23 -12.50
C THR A 70 0.94 -14.79 -11.99
N ALA A 71 2.17 -14.29 -11.88
CA ALA A 71 2.44 -12.94 -11.42
C ALA A 71 3.52 -12.28 -12.28
N THR A 72 3.26 -11.03 -12.65
CA THR A 72 4.16 -10.20 -13.46
C THR A 72 4.43 -8.90 -12.72
N GLN A 73 5.69 -8.49 -12.64
CA GLN A 73 6.08 -7.18 -12.14
C GLN A 73 6.18 -6.19 -13.27
N LEU A 74 5.67 -4.99 -13.04
CA LEU A 74 5.75 -3.87 -13.96
C LEU A 74 6.52 -2.75 -13.25
N LEU A 75 7.65 -2.33 -13.81
CA LEU A 75 8.21 -1.02 -13.50
C LEU A 75 7.46 -0.01 -14.33
N TYR A 76 6.87 1.01 -13.72
CA TYR A 76 6.08 2.02 -14.43
C TYR A 76 6.46 3.44 -13.99
N ARG A 77 6.25 4.40 -14.89
CA ARG A 77 6.43 5.83 -14.64
C ARG A 77 5.31 6.33 -13.72
N THR A 78 5.67 7.07 -12.68
CA THR A 78 4.76 7.76 -11.75
C THR A 78 5.30 9.14 -11.38
N THR A 79 4.74 9.77 -10.35
CA THR A 79 5.04 11.13 -9.91
C THR A 79 5.20 11.16 -8.38
N ASN A 80 6.21 11.87 -7.88
CA ASN A 80 6.36 12.11 -6.45
C ASN A 80 5.49 13.30 -5.97
N MET A 81 5.50 13.59 -4.67
CA MET A 81 4.65 14.64 -4.08
C MET A 81 4.92 16.05 -4.64
N ASN A 82 6.11 16.27 -5.21
CA ASN A 82 6.54 17.56 -5.78
C ASN A 82 6.27 17.65 -7.29
N GLY A 83 5.57 16.69 -7.88
CA GLY A 83 5.31 16.66 -9.32
C GLY A 83 6.49 16.16 -10.17
N ALA A 84 7.58 15.71 -9.54
CA ALA A 84 8.75 15.22 -10.27
C ALA A 84 8.53 13.76 -10.75
N PRO A 85 8.96 13.42 -11.98
CA PRO A 85 8.85 12.05 -12.49
C PRO A 85 9.65 11.05 -11.66
N GLU A 86 9.03 9.91 -11.35
CA GLU A 86 9.62 8.80 -10.63
C GLU A 86 9.24 7.47 -11.32
N ALA A 87 9.88 6.36 -10.96
CA ALA A 87 9.42 5.03 -11.32
C ALA A 87 9.29 4.15 -10.07
N THR A 88 8.25 3.32 -10.03
CA THR A 88 8.08 2.30 -8.99
C THR A 88 7.51 1.01 -9.60
N VAL A 89 7.36 -0.02 -8.78
CA VAL A 89 6.94 -1.36 -9.21
C VAL A 89 5.56 -1.71 -8.69
N THR A 90 4.78 -2.41 -9.50
CA THR A 90 3.61 -3.17 -9.04
C THR A 90 3.75 -4.63 -9.42
N THR A 91 3.32 -5.52 -8.54
CA THR A 91 3.16 -6.95 -8.85
C THR A 91 1.72 -7.22 -9.20
N VAL A 92 1.44 -7.57 -10.46
CA VAL A 92 0.10 -7.93 -10.93
C VAL A 92 -0.05 -9.45 -10.92
N ILE A 93 -1.06 -9.94 -10.20
CA ILE A 93 -1.39 -11.34 -10.06
C ILE A 93 -2.65 -11.62 -10.89
N ALA A 94 -2.53 -12.51 -11.86
CA ALA A 94 -3.65 -12.90 -12.70
C ALA A 94 -4.60 -13.85 -11.97
N PRO A 95 -5.93 -13.74 -12.18
CA PRO A 95 -6.87 -14.71 -11.64
C PRO A 95 -6.70 -16.07 -12.33
N ALA A 96 -7.07 -17.13 -11.62
CA ALA A 96 -6.98 -18.49 -12.15
C ALA A 96 -7.94 -18.75 -13.34
N GLU A 97 -9.03 -18.01 -13.41
CA GLU A 97 -10.09 -18.12 -14.42
C GLU A 97 -10.50 -16.71 -14.85
N ARG A 98 -10.67 -16.50 -16.16
CA ARG A 98 -11.17 -15.24 -16.72
C ARG A 98 -12.57 -15.45 -17.29
N PRO A 99 -13.57 -14.63 -16.91
CA PRO A 99 -14.91 -14.73 -17.49
C PRO A 99 -14.88 -14.38 -18.98
N ALA A 100 -15.65 -15.11 -19.80
CA ALA A 100 -15.62 -14.96 -21.25
C ALA A 100 -16.35 -13.71 -21.78
N ARG A 101 -17.21 -13.07 -20.96
CA ARG A 101 -18.17 -12.05 -21.42
C ARG A 101 -18.19 -10.75 -20.59
N ARG A 102 -17.33 -10.63 -19.57
CA ARG A 102 -17.23 -9.44 -18.72
C ARG A 102 -15.76 -9.11 -18.47
N PRO A 103 -15.40 -7.83 -18.33
CA PRO A 103 -14.09 -7.45 -17.82
C PRO A 103 -13.79 -8.13 -16.48
N VAL A 104 -12.54 -8.56 -16.30
CA VAL A 104 -12.04 -9.05 -15.01
C VAL A 104 -11.90 -7.85 -14.08
N PRO A 105 -12.58 -7.81 -12.91
CA PRO A 105 -12.35 -6.74 -11.94
C PRO A 105 -10.89 -6.70 -11.50
N VAL A 106 -10.36 -5.49 -11.30
CA VAL A 106 -8.99 -5.28 -10.83
C VAL A 106 -9.04 -4.67 -9.43
N ILE A 107 -8.40 -5.32 -8.46
CA ILE A 107 -8.22 -4.73 -7.13
C ILE A 107 -6.77 -4.29 -6.98
N SER A 108 -6.55 -3.05 -6.55
CA SER A 108 -5.25 -2.64 -6.03
C SER A 108 -5.22 -2.90 -4.53
N TYR A 109 -4.34 -3.80 -4.08
CA TYR A 109 -4.16 -4.12 -2.67
C TYR A 109 -2.91 -3.41 -2.13
N GLN A 110 -3.08 -2.53 -1.16
CA GLN A 110 -2.00 -1.82 -0.50
C GLN A 110 -1.58 -2.57 0.77
N CYS A 111 -0.37 -3.16 0.73
CA CYS A 111 0.24 -3.72 1.94
C CYS A 111 0.63 -2.60 2.92
N ALA A 112 0.61 -2.90 4.21
CA ALA A 112 1.24 -2.07 5.24
C ALA A 112 2.77 -2.27 5.18
N ILE A 113 3.44 -1.54 4.27
CA ILE A 113 4.89 -1.64 4.07
C ILE A 113 5.61 -1.11 5.31
N ASP A 114 5.23 0.09 5.76
CA ASP A 114 5.60 0.71 7.04
C ASP A 114 7.10 0.64 7.31
N ALA A 115 7.91 0.84 6.26
CA ALA A 115 9.35 0.68 6.33
C ALA A 115 10.09 1.33 5.15
N VAL A 116 11.17 2.03 5.48
CA VAL A 116 12.14 2.57 4.49
C VAL A 116 12.88 1.44 3.77
N SER A 117 13.12 0.31 4.45
CA SER A 117 13.91 -0.77 3.89
C SER A 117 13.23 -1.43 2.70
N SER A 118 13.94 -1.49 1.57
CA SER A 118 13.50 -2.19 0.35
C SER A 118 13.22 -3.69 0.55
N ARG A 119 13.58 -4.25 1.71
CA ARG A 119 13.21 -5.61 2.13
C ARG A 119 11.72 -5.76 2.39
N CYS A 120 11.01 -4.68 2.69
CA CYS A 120 9.58 -4.67 2.97
C CYS A 120 8.72 -4.39 1.74
N PHE A 121 9.31 -3.95 0.63
CA PHE A 121 8.58 -3.65 -0.59
C PHE A 121 7.84 -4.91 -1.07
N PRO A 122 6.52 -4.85 -1.32
CA PRO A 122 5.72 -6.02 -1.71
C PRO A 122 6.29 -6.74 -2.93
N SER A 123 6.83 -6.00 -3.90
CA SER A 123 7.48 -6.55 -5.08
C SER A 123 8.69 -7.45 -4.74
N TYR A 124 9.39 -7.21 -3.63
CA TYR A 124 10.45 -8.09 -3.16
C TYR A 124 9.93 -9.13 -2.16
N ALA A 125 9.21 -8.69 -1.12
CA ALA A 125 8.84 -9.51 0.04
C ALA A 125 7.95 -10.71 -0.32
N LEU A 126 7.13 -10.59 -1.37
CA LEU A 126 6.23 -11.65 -1.86
C LEU A 126 6.91 -12.68 -2.77
N ARG A 127 8.14 -12.41 -3.26
CA ARG A 127 8.85 -13.30 -4.18
C ARG A 127 9.34 -14.56 -3.48
N ARG A 128 9.34 -15.66 -4.22
CA ARG A 128 9.95 -16.93 -3.81
C ARG A 128 11.43 -16.72 -3.49
N LYS A 129 11.89 -17.29 -2.36
CA LYS A 129 13.25 -17.14 -1.79
C LYS A 129 13.62 -15.71 -1.35
N ALA A 130 12.67 -14.78 -1.27
CA ALA A 130 12.93 -13.48 -0.66
C ALA A 130 13.28 -13.62 0.82
N VAL A 131 14.28 -12.86 1.28
CA VAL A 131 14.69 -12.83 2.70
C VAL A 131 14.16 -11.55 3.34
N ALA A 132 12.88 -11.57 3.68
CA ALA A 132 12.13 -10.45 4.25
C ALA A 132 11.45 -10.78 5.59
N PRO A 133 12.12 -11.46 6.56
CA PRO A 133 11.49 -11.76 7.84
C PRO A 133 11.05 -10.46 8.54
N GLY A 134 9.78 -10.39 8.90
CA GLY A 134 9.18 -9.23 9.56
C GLY A 134 8.59 -8.18 8.62
N ALA A 135 8.60 -8.39 7.30
CA ALA A 135 7.79 -7.62 6.36
C ALA A 135 6.33 -8.07 6.43
N LEU A 136 5.40 -7.15 6.71
CA LEU A 136 3.98 -7.47 6.90
C LEU A 136 3.32 -8.00 5.62
N ALA A 137 3.77 -7.53 4.46
CA ALA A 137 3.31 -8.00 3.15
C ALA A 137 3.31 -9.54 3.02
N GLN A 138 4.25 -10.25 3.65
CA GLN A 138 4.30 -11.71 3.61
C GLN A 138 3.08 -12.38 4.26
N PHE A 139 2.50 -11.77 5.29
CA PHE A 139 1.28 -12.24 5.96
C PHE A 139 0.03 -11.76 5.22
N GLU A 140 0.05 -10.52 4.72
CA GLU A 140 -1.05 -9.95 3.92
C GLU A 140 -1.25 -10.69 2.59
N PHE A 141 -0.28 -11.49 2.16
CA PHE A 141 -0.45 -12.44 1.06
C PHE A 141 -1.68 -13.35 1.23
N LEU A 142 -2.13 -13.64 2.46
CA LEU A 142 -3.35 -14.38 2.71
C LEU A 142 -4.61 -13.65 2.23
N LEU A 143 -4.65 -12.32 2.36
CA LEU A 143 -5.76 -11.47 1.91
C LEU A 143 -5.67 -11.20 0.41
N ILE A 144 -4.46 -10.99 -0.11
CA ILE A 144 -4.20 -10.95 -1.56
C ILE A 144 -4.70 -12.23 -2.23
N ALA A 145 -4.38 -13.40 -1.66
CA ALA A 145 -4.86 -14.68 -2.16
C ALA A 145 -6.39 -14.83 -2.06
N ALA A 146 -7.03 -14.21 -1.06
CA ALA A 146 -8.49 -14.18 -0.96
C ALA A 146 -9.12 -13.37 -2.10
N ALA A 147 -8.57 -12.20 -2.43
CA ALA A 147 -8.98 -11.42 -3.58
C ALA A 147 -8.77 -12.16 -4.91
N VAL A 148 -7.62 -12.84 -5.10
CA VAL A 148 -7.40 -13.70 -6.26
C VAL A 148 -8.45 -14.83 -6.34
N ALA A 149 -8.87 -15.38 -5.19
CA ALA A 149 -9.87 -16.43 -5.13
C ALA A 149 -11.28 -15.95 -5.54
N GLU A 150 -11.60 -14.66 -5.42
CA GLU A 150 -12.83 -14.08 -5.99
C GLU A 150 -12.83 -14.11 -7.53
N GLY A 151 -11.66 -14.30 -8.15
CA GLY A 151 -11.48 -14.24 -9.61
C GLY A 151 -11.09 -12.85 -10.10
N TRP A 152 -10.56 -12.00 -9.22
CA TRP A 152 -10.06 -10.67 -9.57
C TRP A 152 -8.58 -10.73 -9.96
N ALA A 153 -8.18 -9.81 -10.83
CA ALA A 153 -6.77 -9.47 -10.96
C ALA A 153 -6.35 -8.59 -9.80
N VAL A 154 -5.16 -8.83 -9.23
CA VAL A 154 -4.69 -8.08 -8.06
C VAL A 154 -3.41 -7.34 -8.42
N SER A 155 -3.42 -6.01 -8.33
CA SER A 155 -2.23 -5.15 -8.41
C SER A 155 -1.72 -4.89 -6.99
N VAL A 156 -0.45 -5.15 -6.73
CA VAL A 156 0.19 -4.93 -5.42
C VAL A 156 1.35 -3.95 -5.61
N PRO A 157 1.12 -2.63 -5.47
CA PRO A 157 2.13 -1.61 -5.72
C PRO A 157 3.08 -1.42 -4.54
N ASP A 158 4.34 -1.11 -4.85
CA ASP A 158 5.31 -0.52 -3.93
C ASP A 158 4.97 0.97 -3.76
N HIS A 159 3.87 1.25 -3.04
CA HIS A 159 3.26 2.58 -2.94
C HIS A 159 4.09 3.58 -2.11
N GLU A 160 5.08 3.12 -1.35
CA GLU A 160 6.07 3.97 -0.69
C GLU A 160 7.24 4.35 -1.61
N GLY A 161 7.23 3.89 -2.86
CA GLY A 161 8.23 4.26 -3.87
C GLY A 161 9.58 3.60 -3.67
N PRO A 162 10.57 3.94 -4.51
CA PRO A 162 11.89 3.31 -4.52
C PRO A 162 12.71 3.57 -3.25
N GLN A 163 12.39 4.63 -2.50
CA GLN A 163 13.09 5.01 -1.27
C GLN A 163 12.36 4.59 0.01
N GLY A 164 11.15 4.00 -0.07
CA GLY A 164 10.36 3.68 1.12
C GLY A 164 9.93 4.93 1.90
N SER A 165 9.41 5.92 1.17
CA SER A 165 8.97 7.24 1.66
C SER A 165 7.65 7.17 2.44
N TRP A 166 7.60 6.32 3.47
CA TRP A 166 6.43 6.11 4.31
C TRP A 166 5.94 7.41 4.98
N GLY A 167 4.63 7.64 4.93
CA GLY A 167 3.99 8.83 5.52
C GLY A 167 3.92 10.05 4.59
N THR A 168 4.57 10.01 3.43
CA THR A 168 4.52 11.12 2.45
C THR A 168 3.11 11.31 1.88
N PRO A 169 2.62 12.54 1.69
CA PRO A 169 1.28 12.78 1.20
C PRO A 169 1.20 12.67 -0.32
N TYR A 170 0.00 12.42 -0.83
CA TYR A 170 -0.37 12.39 -2.26
C TYR A 170 0.28 11.28 -3.10
N GLU A 171 1.62 11.17 -3.08
CA GLU A 171 2.39 10.27 -3.93
C GLU A 171 2.08 8.78 -3.75
N PRO A 172 1.69 8.25 -2.56
CA PRO A 172 1.20 6.87 -2.49
C PRO A 172 -0.03 6.69 -3.38
N GLY A 173 -0.91 7.69 -3.41
CA GLY A 173 -2.07 7.72 -4.29
C GLY A 173 -1.71 7.73 -5.77
N TYR A 174 -0.76 8.59 -6.17
CA TYR A 174 -0.27 8.64 -7.56
C TYR A 174 0.32 7.31 -8.01
N ARG A 175 1.18 6.71 -7.18
CA ARG A 175 1.79 5.40 -7.44
C ARG A 175 0.72 4.32 -7.59
N ILE A 176 -0.26 4.27 -6.71
CA ILE A 176 -1.35 3.28 -6.78
C ILE A 176 -2.17 3.42 -8.07
N LEU A 177 -2.59 4.64 -8.40
CA LEU A 177 -3.41 4.92 -9.58
C LEU A 177 -2.62 4.67 -10.88
N ASP A 178 -1.35 5.06 -10.92
CA ASP A 178 -0.46 4.77 -12.05
C ASP A 178 -0.14 3.27 -12.16
N GLY A 179 -0.08 2.56 -11.04
CA GLY A 179 0.04 1.09 -11.02
C GLY A 179 -1.19 0.39 -11.61
N LEU A 180 -2.38 0.96 -11.44
CA LEU A 180 -3.60 0.50 -12.11
C LEU A 180 -3.56 0.82 -13.61
N ARG A 181 -3.16 2.04 -14.00
CA ARG A 181 -2.91 2.42 -15.42
C ARG A 181 -1.94 1.45 -16.07
N ALA A 182 -0.82 1.15 -15.41
CA ALA A 182 0.19 0.20 -15.88
C ALA A 182 -0.37 -1.21 -16.04
N ALA A 183 -1.18 -1.68 -15.09
CA ALA A 183 -1.77 -3.01 -15.14
C ALA A 183 -2.73 -3.19 -16.32
N VAL A 184 -3.62 -2.21 -16.57
CA VAL A 184 -4.58 -2.30 -17.68
C VAL A 184 -4.01 -1.85 -19.02
N GLY A 185 -2.95 -1.04 -19.02
CA GLY A 185 -2.26 -0.59 -20.23
C GLY A 185 -1.22 -1.58 -20.76
N TYR A 186 -0.93 -2.67 -20.04
CA TYR A 186 0.06 -3.66 -20.47
C TYR A 186 -0.60 -4.89 -21.11
N ASP A 187 -0.54 -4.95 -22.44
CA ASP A 187 -1.23 -5.96 -23.27
C ASP A 187 -0.98 -7.41 -22.84
N ARG A 188 0.23 -7.75 -22.37
CA ARG A 188 0.56 -9.11 -21.91
C ARG A 188 -0.28 -9.58 -20.71
N LEU A 189 -0.85 -8.67 -19.93
CA LEU A 189 -1.76 -9.01 -18.83
C LEU A 189 -3.20 -9.25 -19.27
N ASN A 190 -3.57 -8.83 -20.49
CA ASN A 190 -4.90 -8.99 -21.07
C ASN A 190 -6.01 -8.53 -20.09
N LEU A 191 -5.81 -7.35 -19.49
CA LEU A 191 -6.80 -6.68 -18.64
C LEU A 191 -7.51 -5.61 -19.46
N ASP A 192 -8.80 -5.43 -19.21
CA ASP A 192 -9.62 -4.46 -19.93
C ASP A 192 -9.45 -3.08 -19.28
N PRO A 193 -9.11 -2.01 -20.02
CA PRO A 193 -9.04 -0.66 -19.48
C PRO A 193 -10.35 -0.14 -18.87
N SER A 194 -11.51 -0.69 -19.28
CA SER A 194 -12.83 -0.38 -18.71
C SER A 194 -13.19 -1.22 -17.48
N ALA A 195 -12.32 -2.15 -17.08
CA ALA A 195 -12.57 -3.03 -15.93
C ALA A 195 -12.91 -2.21 -14.68
N PRO A 196 -13.93 -2.61 -13.91
CA PRO A 196 -14.21 -1.95 -12.64
C PRO A 196 -13.05 -2.22 -11.67
N MET A 197 -12.59 -1.16 -11.01
CA MET A 197 -11.41 -1.16 -10.16
C MET A 197 -11.77 -0.89 -8.71
N GLY A 198 -11.10 -1.57 -7.78
CA GLY A 198 -11.25 -1.32 -6.35
C GLY A 198 -9.92 -1.01 -5.68
N LEU A 199 -9.98 -0.33 -4.55
CA LEU A 199 -8.82 -0.05 -3.69
C LEU A 199 -9.03 -0.75 -2.35
N TRP A 200 -7.99 -1.37 -1.78
CA TRP A 200 -8.10 -2.01 -0.48
C TRP A 200 -6.76 -2.05 0.25
N GLY A 201 -6.75 -1.53 1.48
CA GLY A 201 -5.60 -1.61 2.37
C GLY A 201 -6.02 -1.52 3.84
N TYR A 202 -5.10 -1.91 4.73
CA TYR A 202 -5.28 -1.85 6.18
C TYR A 202 -4.09 -1.14 6.85
N SER A 203 -4.31 -0.38 7.92
CA SER A 203 -3.26 0.35 8.66
C SER A 203 -2.50 1.33 7.74
N GLY A 204 -1.17 1.26 7.60
CA GLY A 204 -0.42 2.04 6.62
C GLY A 204 -0.83 1.77 5.17
N GLY A 205 -1.29 0.56 4.85
CA GLY A 205 -1.95 0.27 3.58
C GLY A 205 -3.29 1.01 3.44
N GLY A 206 -4.03 1.18 4.54
CA GLY A 206 -5.27 1.95 4.58
C GLY A 206 -5.03 3.45 4.36
N LEU A 207 -3.95 4.00 4.92
CA LEU A 207 -3.46 5.35 4.61
C LEU A 207 -3.18 5.51 3.12
N ALA A 208 -2.46 4.56 2.52
CA ALA A 208 -2.15 4.60 1.08
C ALA A 208 -3.40 4.48 0.20
N SER A 209 -4.35 3.61 0.55
CA SER A 209 -5.65 3.51 -0.14
C SER A 209 -6.47 4.81 0.01
N ALA A 210 -6.38 5.50 1.15
CA ALA A 210 -7.07 6.77 1.37
C ALA A 210 -6.49 7.86 0.46
N TRP A 211 -5.16 7.97 0.38
CA TRP A 211 -4.49 8.87 -0.57
C TRP A 211 -4.89 8.59 -2.02
N ALA A 212 -4.96 7.32 -2.43
CA ALA A 212 -5.43 6.96 -3.77
C ALA A 212 -6.89 7.38 -4.01
N ALA A 213 -7.76 7.21 -3.02
CA ALA A 213 -9.16 7.61 -3.12
C ALA A 213 -9.34 9.14 -3.18
N GLU A 214 -8.58 9.89 -2.37
CA GLU A 214 -8.54 11.36 -2.40
C GLU A 214 -8.01 11.90 -3.73
N MET A 215 -6.94 11.30 -4.25
CA MET A 215 -6.29 11.77 -5.48
C MET A 215 -7.01 11.35 -6.77
N HIS A 216 -7.85 10.32 -6.72
CA HIS A 216 -8.51 9.75 -7.90
C HIS A 216 -9.18 10.81 -8.79
N GLY A 217 -10.04 11.66 -8.20
CA GLY A 217 -10.84 12.62 -8.96
C GLY A 217 -10.03 13.67 -9.73
N GLN A 218 -8.85 14.05 -9.24
CA GLN A 218 -8.00 15.06 -9.86
C GLN A 218 -6.87 14.46 -10.69
N TYR A 219 -6.33 13.31 -10.27
CA TYR A 219 -5.13 12.72 -10.86
C TYR A 219 -5.40 11.63 -11.89
N ALA A 220 -6.43 10.79 -11.66
CA ALA A 220 -6.76 9.68 -12.55
C ALA A 220 -8.27 9.44 -12.71
N PRO A 221 -9.04 10.48 -13.11
CA PRO A 221 -10.50 10.39 -13.22
C PRO A 221 -10.97 9.43 -14.32
N GLU A 222 -10.09 9.03 -15.24
CA GLU A 222 -10.38 8.08 -16.31
C GLU A 222 -10.40 6.62 -15.84
N LEU A 223 -9.86 6.31 -14.65
CA LEU A 223 -9.93 4.98 -14.08
C LEU A 223 -11.33 4.71 -13.51
N ASN A 224 -11.88 3.53 -13.79
CA ASN A 224 -13.20 3.15 -13.30
C ASN A 224 -13.11 2.63 -11.84
N VAL A 225 -12.71 3.48 -10.89
CA VAL A 225 -12.64 3.10 -9.47
C VAL A 225 -14.04 3.13 -8.86
N VAL A 226 -14.61 1.94 -8.62
CA VAL A 226 -15.98 1.75 -8.13
C VAL A 226 -16.10 1.69 -6.61
N GLY A 227 -14.97 1.61 -5.89
CA GLY A 227 -14.96 1.70 -4.44
C GLY A 227 -13.59 1.53 -3.79
N ALA A 228 -13.44 2.08 -2.59
CA ALA A 228 -12.24 1.94 -1.77
C ALA A 228 -12.57 1.42 -0.36
N VAL A 229 -11.85 0.40 0.09
CA VAL A 229 -11.91 -0.09 1.47
C VAL A 229 -10.69 0.43 2.24
N LEU A 230 -10.96 1.29 3.22
CA LEU A 230 -9.99 1.93 4.09
C LEU A 230 -10.05 1.27 5.47
N GLY A 231 -9.23 0.24 5.68
CA GLY A 231 -9.12 -0.44 6.97
C GLY A 231 -8.19 0.30 7.90
N SER A 232 -8.70 0.80 9.03
CA SER A 232 -7.96 1.57 10.03
C SER A 232 -6.91 2.51 9.43
N PRO A 233 -7.30 3.40 8.48
CA PRO A 233 -6.34 4.28 7.83
C PRO A 233 -5.71 5.21 8.86
N VAL A 234 -4.43 5.53 8.73
CA VAL A 234 -3.77 6.47 9.66
C VAL A 234 -4.21 7.90 9.30
N GLY A 235 -5.33 8.36 9.89
CA GLY A 235 -5.95 9.66 9.58
C GLY A 235 -5.06 10.87 9.89
N ASP A 236 -4.37 10.82 11.03
CA ASP A 236 -3.49 11.88 11.52
C ASP A 236 -2.18 11.27 12.05
N LEU A 237 -1.11 11.41 11.26
CA LEU A 237 0.21 10.89 11.60
C LEU A 237 0.84 11.64 12.80
N GLY A 238 0.49 12.89 13.05
CA GLY A 238 0.98 13.67 14.18
C GLY A 238 0.37 13.23 15.51
N HIS A 239 -0.93 12.95 15.54
CA HIS A 239 -1.60 12.32 16.68
C HIS A 239 -1.08 10.90 16.91
N THR A 240 -0.93 10.12 15.83
CA THR A 240 -0.39 8.76 15.88
C THR A 240 1.04 8.76 16.45
N TYR A 241 1.91 9.66 15.99
CA TYR A 241 3.28 9.80 16.51
C TYR A 241 3.29 9.98 18.04
N ARG A 242 2.50 10.92 18.56
CA ARG A 242 2.41 11.19 20.01
C ARG A 242 1.84 10.00 20.78
N ARG A 243 0.83 9.34 20.22
CA ARG A 243 0.18 8.17 20.82
C ARG A 243 1.11 6.96 20.96
N LEU A 244 1.98 6.74 19.97
CA LEU A 244 2.88 5.58 19.94
C LEU A 244 4.18 5.80 20.72
N ASN A 245 4.56 7.04 21.00
CA ASN A 245 5.79 7.35 21.72
C ASN A 245 5.82 6.68 23.12
N GLY A 246 6.93 6.01 23.46
CA GLY A 246 7.09 5.29 24.73
C GLY A 246 6.28 3.98 24.88
N THR A 247 5.54 3.55 23.86
CA THR A 247 4.74 2.31 23.87
C THR A 247 5.48 1.12 23.23
N LEU A 248 4.85 -0.06 23.20
CA LEU A 248 5.37 -1.22 22.46
C LEU A 248 5.60 -0.93 20.96
N TYR A 249 4.92 0.07 20.39
CA TYR A 249 4.93 0.39 18.97
C TYR A 249 5.88 1.54 18.60
N SER A 250 6.76 1.99 19.50
CA SER A 250 7.64 3.14 19.27
C SER A 250 8.65 2.99 18.12
N GLY A 251 8.83 1.79 17.57
CA GLY A 251 9.55 1.60 16.31
C GLY A 251 8.88 2.27 15.10
N LEU A 252 7.55 2.39 15.09
CA LEU A 252 6.78 2.99 13.99
C LEU A 252 7.04 4.51 13.86
N PRO A 253 6.91 5.34 14.92
CA PRO A 253 7.32 6.74 14.88
C PRO A 253 8.73 6.97 14.34
N ALA A 254 9.69 6.15 14.74
CA ALA A 254 11.08 6.29 14.29
C ALA A 254 11.24 6.04 12.79
N MET A 255 10.53 5.02 12.26
CA MET A 255 10.55 4.71 10.83
C MET A 255 9.91 5.81 10.00
N VAL A 256 8.78 6.38 10.44
CA VAL A 256 8.14 7.48 9.70
C VAL A 256 9.00 8.74 9.71
N VAL A 257 9.64 9.07 10.84
CA VAL A 257 10.57 10.20 10.89
C VAL A 257 11.76 9.97 9.95
N ALA A 258 12.37 8.78 9.96
CA ALA A 258 13.46 8.45 9.05
C ALA A 258 13.05 8.61 7.58
N ALA A 259 11.87 8.11 7.20
CA ALA A 259 11.33 8.28 5.86
C ALA A 259 11.13 9.76 5.49
N LEU A 260 10.45 10.53 6.36
CA LEU A 260 10.09 11.92 6.09
C LEU A 260 11.31 12.85 6.02
N THR A 261 12.42 12.53 6.70
CA THR A 261 13.67 13.33 6.58
C THR A 261 14.25 13.32 5.17
N HIS A 262 14.02 12.26 4.38
CA HIS A 262 14.45 12.22 2.97
C HIS A 262 13.59 13.10 2.05
N VAL A 263 12.40 13.49 2.52
CA VAL A 263 11.35 14.11 1.72
C VAL A 263 11.18 15.59 2.07
N TYR A 264 11.37 15.95 3.34
CA TYR A 264 11.23 17.31 3.86
C TYR A 264 12.59 17.86 4.31
N PRO A 265 13.26 18.71 3.51
CA PRO A 265 14.58 19.26 3.85
C PRO A 265 14.59 20.03 5.17
N ASP A 266 13.50 20.74 5.48
CA ASP A 266 13.36 21.47 6.74
C ASP A 266 13.27 20.53 7.94
N LEU A 267 12.54 19.41 7.81
CA LEU A 267 12.52 18.37 8.84
C LEU A 267 13.91 17.77 9.03
N ASN A 268 14.62 17.47 7.93
CA ASN A 268 15.99 16.96 8.01
C ASN A 268 16.90 17.92 8.78
N ARG A 269 16.81 19.22 8.50
CA ARG A 269 17.57 20.25 9.23
C ARG A 269 17.24 20.25 10.72
N ILE A 270 15.96 20.20 11.09
CA ILE A 270 15.53 20.14 12.50
C ILE A 270 16.07 18.89 13.20
N ILE A 271 16.03 17.73 12.54
CA ILE A 271 16.61 16.49 13.07
C ILE A 271 18.14 16.60 13.18
N ASP A 272 18.82 17.19 12.19
CA ASP A 272 20.27 17.39 12.24
C ASP A 272 20.71 18.33 13.36
N GLU A 273 19.91 19.35 13.67
CA GLU A 273 20.18 20.32 14.73
C GLU A 273 19.87 19.77 16.13
N HIS A 274 18.78 19.00 16.29
CA HIS A 274 18.25 18.66 17.62
C HIS A 274 18.31 17.18 17.99
N ALA A 275 18.49 16.26 17.04
CA ALA A 275 18.69 14.85 17.39
C ALA A 275 20.09 14.63 17.98
N THR A 276 20.13 13.93 19.11
CA THR A 276 21.38 13.41 19.69
C THR A 276 22.05 12.42 18.73
N GLU A 277 23.34 12.15 18.93
CA GLU A 277 24.05 11.10 18.19
C GLU A 277 23.35 9.74 18.28
N ALA A 278 22.75 9.41 19.43
CA ALA A 278 21.97 8.20 19.62
C ALA A 278 20.68 8.20 18.76
N GLY A 279 20.02 9.36 18.64
CA GLY A 279 18.85 9.57 17.80
C GLY A 279 19.17 9.45 16.32
N LYS A 280 20.21 10.13 15.84
CA LYS A 280 20.69 10.03 14.45
C LYS A 280 21.06 8.59 14.10
N ALA A 281 21.82 7.92 14.97
CA ALA A 281 22.17 6.52 14.79
C ALA A 281 20.95 5.59 14.82
N MET A 282 19.87 5.95 15.53
CA MET A 282 18.62 5.19 15.51
C MET A 282 17.90 5.35 14.18
N LEU A 283 17.80 6.58 13.64
CA LEU A 283 17.20 6.83 12.33
C LEU A 283 17.92 6.06 11.22
N THR A 284 19.26 6.11 11.17
CA THR A 284 20.04 5.31 10.20
C THR A 284 19.85 3.80 10.36
N ARG A 285 19.62 3.32 11.59
CA ARG A 285 19.40 1.89 11.85
C ARG A 285 18.03 1.43 11.34
N VAL A 286 16.97 2.22 11.53
CA VAL A 286 15.62 1.81 11.12
C VAL A 286 15.49 1.72 9.60
N GLU A 287 16.28 2.47 8.83
CA GLU A 287 16.33 2.38 7.36
C GLU A 287 16.69 0.98 6.84
N ASN A 288 17.37 0.18 7.66
CA ASN A 288 17.82 -1.17 7.32
C ASN A 288 17.00 -2.27 8.00
N MET A 289 15.95 -1.92 8.76
CA MET A 289 15.11 -2.86 9.49
C MET A 289 13.80 -3.14 8.75
N THR A 290 13.26 -4.34 8.97
CA THR A 290 11.86 -4.59 8.63
C THR A 290 10.92 -4.05 9.71
N THR A 291 9.64 -3.88 9.38
CA THR A 291 8.62 -3.31 10.27
C THR A 291 8.60 -4.01 11.62
N ALA A 292 8.52 -5.36 11.63
CA ALA A 292 8.51 -6.12 12.87
C ALA A 292 9.85 -6.04 13.65
N GLN A 293 10.98 -5.95 12.94
CA GLN A 293 12.29 -5.79 13.59
C GLN A 293 12.38 -4.44 14.31
N ALA A 294 11.92 -3.36 13.70
CA ALA A 294 11.92 -2.04 14.31
C ALA A 294 10.98 -1.97 15.52
N VAL A 295 9.76 -2.51 15.40
CA VAL A 295 8.81 -2.60 16.53
C VAL A 295 9.41 -3.37 17.71
N LEU A 296 10.00 -4.54 17.46
CA LEU A 296 10.61 -5.36 18.52
C LEU A 296 11.85 -4.68 19.13
N ARG A 297 12.69 -4.05 18.29
CA ARG A 297 13.97 -3.47 18.74
C ARG A 297 13.78 -2.20 19.56
N PHE A 298 12.77 -1.39 19.25
CA PHE A 298 12.53 -0.09 19.86
C PHE A 298 11.26 -0.06 20.72
N ALA A 299 10.77 -1.22 21.15
CA ALA A 299 9.68 -1.33 22.11
C ALA A 299 9.95 -0.50 23.38
N GLY A 300 9.04 0.39 23.73
CA GLY A 300 9.13 1.27 24.88
C GLY A 300 10.10 2.43 24.73
N MET A 301 10.64 2.68 23.52
CA MET A 301 11.55 3.80 23.29
C MET A 301 10.78 5.12 23.36
N ASP A 302 11.28 6.02 24.20
CA ASP A 302 10.80 7.40 24.29
C ASP A 302 11.67 8.29 23.40
N MET A 303 11.10 8.80 22.31
CA MET A 303 11.78 9.69 21.35
C MET A 303 12.27 10.98 22.01
N GLY A 304 11.70 11.40 23.14
CA GLY A 304 12.18 12.55 23.91
C GLY A 304 13.58 12.36 24.48
N LYS A 305 14.07 11.12 24.61
CA LYS A 305 15.44 10.81 25.04
C LYS A 305 16.46 10.87 23.90
N LEU A 306 16.00 11.04 22.67
CA LEU A 306 16.83 11.04 21.47
C LEU A 306 17.08 12.45 20.93
N VAL A 307 16.56 13.47 21.60
CA VAL A 307 16.65 14.88 21.22
C VAL A 307 17.27 15.72 22.34
N ASP A 308 17.78 16.90 22.00
CA ASP A 308 18.54 17.78 22.90
C ASP A 308 17.67 18.69 23.79
N ARG A 309 16.35 18.70 23.57
CA ARG A 309 15.36 19.53 24.25
C ARG A 309 14.03 18.78 24.41
N PRO A 310 13.05 19.29 25.19
CA PRO A 310 11.75 18.64 25.33
C PRO A 310 11.11 18.34 23.97
N LEU A 311 10.63 17.12 23.79
CA LEU A 311 10.10 16.66 22.49
C LEU A 311 8.97 17.57 21.98
N ASP A 312 8.08 18.02 22.87
CA ASP A 312 6.97 18.88 22.50
C ASP A 312 7.43 20.22 21.92
N GLU A 313 8.57 20.79 22.37
CA GLU A 313 9.14 22.01 21.79
C GLU A 313 9.56 21.80 20.34
N ILE A 314 10.07 20.61 19.99
CA ILE A 314 10.42 20.25 18.61
C ILE A 314 9.15 20.02 17.79
N LEU A 315 8.19 19.27 18.33
CA LEU A 315 6.92 19.00 17.64
C LEU A 315 6.08 20.27 17.41
N ASP A 316 6.32 21.31 18.21
CA ASP A 316 5.66 22.61 18.09
C ASP A 316 6.34 23.58 17.11
N MET A 317 7.52 23.25 16.59
CA MET A 317 8.22 24.05 15.58
C MET A 317 7.37 24.18 14.30
N PRO A 318 7.32 25.37 13.66
CA PRO A 318 6.54 25.59 12.45
C PRO A 318 6.81 24.57 11.33
N GLU A 319 8.08 24.18 11.16
CA GLU A 319 8.52 23.23 10.14
C GLU A 319 7.94 21.82 10.41
N VAL A 320 7.93 21.37 11.66
CA VAL A 320 7.38 20.06 12.04
C VAL A 320 5.85 20.07 11.98
N LYS A 321 5.21 21.17 12.41
CA LYS A 321 3.77 21.37 12.25
C LYS A 321 3.35 21.33 10.79
N HIS A 322 4.10 22.00 9.92
CA HIS A 322 3.85 21.98 8.48
C HIS A 322 3.90 20.56 7.92
N VAL A 323 4.88 19.74 8.33
CA VAL A 323 4.93 18.32 7.95
C VAL A 323 3.66 17.61 8.41
N PHE A 324 3.28 17.70 9.69
CA PHE A 324 2.08 17.04 10.20
C PHE A 324 0.80 17.46 9.49
N ASP A 325 0.64 18.75 9.21
CA ASP A 325 -0.53 19.27 8.50
C ASP A 325 -0.57 18.76 7.05
N SER A 326 0.60 18.67 6.38
CA SER A 326 0.68 18.21 4.99
C SER A 326 0.40 16.72 4.81
N ILE A 327 0.67 15.90 5.83
CA ILE A 327 0.52 14.44 5.79
C ILE A 327 -0.80 13.94 6.39
N LYS A 328 -1.66 14.85 6.85
CA LYS A 328 -3.00 14.53 7.38
C LYS A 328 -3.95 14.21 6.23
N LEU A 329 -4.78 13.18 6.39
CA LEU A 329 -5.85 12.86 5.44
C LEU A 329 -7.03 13.85 5.57
N GLY A 330 -7.90 13.89 4.56
CA GLY A 330 -9.01 14.83 4.47
C GLY A 330 -8.67 16.09 3.68
N THR A 331 -7.60 16.06 2.88
CA THR A 331 -7.18 17.21 2.04
C THR A 331 -8.02 17.33 0.76
N ALA A 332 -8.51 16.19 0.25
CA ALA A 332 -9.50 16.13 -0.81
C ALA A 332 -10.63 15.15 -0.45
N VAL A 333 -11.75 15.29 -1.15
CA VAL A 333 -12.92 14.42 -0.95
C VAL A 333 -12.80 13.23 -1.90
N PRO A 334 -12.83 11.98 -1.41
CA PRO A 334 -12.83 10.81 -2.27
C PRO A 334 -13.99 10.84 -3.26
N THR A 335 -13.68 10.70 -4.56
CA THR A 335 -14.70 10.53 -5.60
C THR A 335 -15.33 9.13 -5.63
N PRO A 336 -14.58 8.01 -5.47
CA PRO A 336 -15.23 6.71 -5.35
C PRO A 336 -15.94 6.59 -3.99
N PRO A 337 -17.00 5.77 -3.88
CA PRO A 337 -17.55 5.39 -2.58
C PRO A 337 -16.47 4.75 -1.70
N VAL A 338 -16.50 5.03 -0.40
CA VAL A 338 -15.53 4.50 0.56
C VAL A 338 -16.19 3.70 1.68
N LEU A 339 -15.61 2.55 2.01
CA LEU A 339 -15.88 1.81 3.23
C LEU A 339 -14.72 2.01 4.20
N ILE A 340 -14.97 2.71 5.30
CA ILE A 340 -14.03 2.86 6.41
C ILE A 340 -14.35 1.82 7.47
N VAL A 341 -13.32 1.10 7.94
CA VAL A 341 -13.47 0.07 8.97
C VAL A 341 -12.50 0.35 10.10
N GLN A 342 -12.98 0.58 11.32
CA GLN A 342 -12.13 0.96 12.45
C GLN A 342 -12.45 0.18 13.72
N ALA A 343 -11.40 -0.23 14.44
CA ALA A 343 -11.52 -0.85 15.75
C ALA A 343 -11.70 0.25 16.82
N VAL A 344 -12.68 0.07 17.70
CA VAL A 344 -12.92 1.04 18.79
C VAL A 344 -11.81 0.99 19.85
N HIS A 345 -11.21 -0.19 20.06
CA HIS A 345 -10.13 -0.39 21.02
C HIS A 345 -8.73 -0.39 20.37
N ASP A 346 -8.61 0.27 19.23
CA ASP A 346 -7.36 0.41 18.53
C ASP A 346 -6.34 1.23 19.35
N ARG A 347 -5.19 0.59 19.63
CA ARG A 347 -4.11 1.20 20.40
C ARG A 347 -3.11 1.94 19.52
N ILE A 348 -3.17 1.73 18.20
CA ILE A 348 -2.26 2.33 17.23
C ILE A 348 -2.90 3.57 16.63
N VAL A 349 -4.06 3.40 15.99
CA VAL A 349 -4.81 4.48 15.34
C VAL A 349 -5.98 4.87 16.23
N SER A 350 -6.18 6.17 16.48
CA SER A 350 -7.30 6.63 17.30
C SER A 350 -8.61 6.51 16.54
N VAL A 351 -9.63 5.88 17.13
CA VAL A 351 -10.99 5.88 16.56
C VAL A 351 -11.55 7.30 16.41
N TYR A 352 -11.13 8.24 17.26
CA TYR A 352 -11.57 9.63 17.18
C TYR A 352 -11.01 10.35 15.94
N ASP A 353 -9.76 10.07 15.56
CA ASP A 353 -9.18 10.64 14.35
C ASP A 353 -9.91 10.11 13.10
N ILE A 354 -10.41 8.87 13.15
CA ILE A 354 -11.21 8.27 12.07
C ILE A 354 -12.64 8.78 12.06
N ASP A 355 -13.22 9.05 13.23
CA ASP A 355 -14.51 9.73 13.33
C ASP A 355 -14.41 11.13 12.67
N GLU A 356 -13.35 11.89 12.95
CA GLU A 356 -13.09 13.20 12.32
C GLU A 356 -12.91 13.08 10.80
N LEU A 357 -12.05 12.18 10.32
CA LEU A 357 -11.84 11.95 8.90
C LEU A 357 -13.14 11.58 8.17
N THR A 358 -13.95 10.71 8.78
CA THR A 358 -15.25 10.30 8.24
C THR A 358 -16.20 11.48 8.08
N GLU A 359 -16.28 12.37 9.07
CA GLU A 359 -17.12 13.57 9.01
C GLU A 359 -16.57 14.60 8.02
N THR A 360 -15.25 14.75 7.90
CA THR A 360 -14.61 15.56 6.85
C THR A 360 -15.01 15.08 5.46
N TYR A 361 -14.91 13.78 5.17
CA TYR A 361 -15.35 13.22 3.90
C TYR A 361 -16.85 13.40 3.64
N ARG A 362 -17.70 13.13 4.64
CA ARG A 362 -19.16 13.28 4.52
C ARG A 362 -19.58 14.72 4.27
N SER A 363 -19.04 15.67 5.03
CA SER A 363 -19.33 17.10 4.86
C SER A 363 -18.84 17.64 3.52
N GLY A 364 -17.78 17.05 2.97
CA GLY A 364 -17.30 17.30 1.61
C GLY A 364 -18.13 16.64 0.49
N GLY A 365 -19.09 15.77 0.83
CA GLY A 365 -20.01 15.12 -0.12
C GLY A 365 -19.61 13.72 -0.57
N ALA A 366 -18.58 13.10 0.02
CA ALA A 366 -18.22 11.71 -0.29
C ALA A 366 -19.31 10.72 0.15
N SER A 367 -19.43 9.63 -0.60
CA SER A 367 -20.24 8.48 -0.21
C SER A 367 -19.48 7.59 0.77
N VAL A 368 -19.71 7.78 2.07
CA VAL A 368 -18.98 7.08 3.14
C VAL A 368 -19.85 6.06 3.89
N THR A 369 -19.47 4.79 3.79
CA THR A 369 -19.91 3.74 4.72
C THR A 369 -18.86 3.61 5.82
N TYR A 370 -19.24 3.76 7.08
CA TYR A 370 -18.30 3.67 8.21
C TYR A 370 -18.73 2.58 9.19
N HIS A 371 -17.86 1.60 9.40
CA HIS A 371 -18.06 0.50 10.34
C HIS A 371 -17.09 0.61 11.53
N ARG A 372 -17.66 0.76 12.73
CA ARG A 372 -16.92 0.70 13.99
C ARG A 372 -17.06 -0.68 14.61
N ASP A 373 -15.97 -1.43 14.71
CA ASP A 373 -15.95 -2.71 15.37
C ASP A 373 -15.68 -2.53 16.88
N MET A 374 -16.68 -2.84 17.69
CA MET A 374 -16.67 -2.62 19.14
C MET A 374 -15.81 -3.62 19.92
N PHE A 375 -15.40 -4.74 19.32
CA PHE A 375 -14.80 -5.87 20.04
C PHE A 375 -13.39 -6.22 19.58
N SER A 376 -12.90 -5.54 18.54
CA SER A 376 -11.57 -5.75 18.00
C SER A 376 -10.59 -4.68 18.47
N GLU A 377 -9.32 -5.07 18.51
CA GLU A 377 -8.17 -4.17 18.47
C GLU A 377 -7.59 -4.14 17.03
N HIS A 378 -6.55 -3.34 16.79
CA HIS A 378 -5.95 -3.10 15.47
C HIS A 378 -5.58 -4.37 14.70
N MET A 379 -4.84 -5.29 15.31
CA MET A 379 -4.32 -6.48 14.63
C MET A 379 -5.43 -7.51 14.37
N LEU A 380 -6.34 -7.70 15.32
CA LEU A 380 -7.47 -8.62 15.20
C LEU A 380 -8.48 -8.16 14.15
N LEU A 381 -8.73 -6.85 14.05
CA LEU A 381 -9.70 -6.33 13.08
C LEU A 381 -9.29 -6.60 11.64
N HIS A 382 -7.98 -6.60 11.34
CA HIS A 382 -7.49 -6.80 9.98
C HIS A 382 -8.03 -8.08 9.31
N PRO A 383 -7.77 -9.31 9.81
CA PRO A 383 -8.35 -10.52 9.21
C PRO A 383 -9.87 -10.63 9.43
N MET A 384 -10.40 -10.09 10.52
CA MET A 384 -11.83 -10.20 10.85
C MET A 384 -12.71 -9.35 9.94
N SER A 385 -12.21 -8.22 9.43
CA SER A 385 -12.92 -7.33 8.51
C SER A 385 -12.86 -7.78 7.05
N ALA A 386 -11.95 -8.70 6.70
CA ALA A 386 -11.76 -9.13 5.31
C ALA A 386 -13.03 -9.68 4.63
N PRO A 387 -13.88 -10.52 5.27
CA PRO A 387 -15.15 -10.92 4.65
C PRO A 387 -16.08 -9.76 4.32
N MET A 388 -16.14 -8.75 5.19
CA MET A 388 -16.95 -7.55 4.98
C MET A 388 -16.37 -6.70 3.83
N ALA A 389 -15.05 -6.50 3.81
CA ALA A 389 -14.35 -5.79 2.76
C ALA A 389 -14.60 -6.43 1.38
N LEU A 390 -14.37 -7.74 1.27
CA LEU A 390 -14.59 -8.49 0.03
C LEU A 390 -16.05 -8.42 -0.42
N ARG A 391 -17.02 -8.62 0.48
CA ARG A 391 -18.45 -8.53 0.13
C ARG A 391 -18.82 -7.14 -0.36
N TRP A 392 -18.38 -6.09 0.34
CA TRP A 392 -18.66 -4.72 -0.06
C TRP A 392 -18.05 -4.40 -1.43
N LEU A 393 -16.83 -4.88 -1.71
CA LEU A 393 -16.20 -4.75 -3.03
C LEU A 393 -16.92 -5.54 -4.12
N ILE A 394 -17.42 -6.76 -3.83
CA ILE A 394 -18.27 -7.52 -4.76
C ILE A 394 -19.49 -6.70 -5.17
N ASP A 395 -20.16 -6.08 -4.20
CA ASP A 395 -21.33 -5.25 -4.49
C ASP A 395 -20.97 -4.03 -5.37
N ARG A 396 -19.77 -3.45 -5.21
CA ARG A 396 -19.29 -2.37 -6.09
C ARG A 396 -18.97 -2.87 -7.50
N PHE A 397 -18.31 -4.02 -7.62
CA PHE A 397 -18.00 -4.64 -8.92
C PHE A 397 -19.26 -5.11 -9.67
N ASP A 398 -20.33 -5.46 -8.96
CA ASP A 398 -21.63 -5.82 -9.51
C ASP A 398 -22.57 -4.62 -9.73
N ASP A 399 -22.08 -3.39 -9.53
CA ASP A 399 -22.85 -2.13 -9.68
C ASP A 399 -24.14 -2.10 -8.83
N LYS A 400 -24.08 -2.67 -7.62
CA LYS A 400 -25.20 -2.64 -6.69
C LYS A 400 -25.29 -1.31 -5.96
N PRO A 401 -26.50 -0.79 -5.71
CA PRO A 401 -26.69 0.48 -5.02
C PRO A 401 -25.99 0.50 -3.66
N LEU A 402 -25.43 1.65 -3.28
CA LEU A 402 -24.75 1.84 -1.98
C LEU A 402 -25.69 1.64 -0.77
N SER A 403 -27.01 1.68 -0.99
CA SER A 403 -28.02 1.39 0.03
C SER A 403 -28.19 -0.10 0.32
N GLU A 404 -27.71 -0.99 -0.56
CA GLU A 404 -27.70 -2.42 -0.31
C GLU A 404 -26.58 -2.82 0.64
N HIS A 405 -26.91 -3.69 1.60
CA HIS A 405 -25.98 -4.15 2.62
C HIS A 405 -25.32 -3.03 3.45
N ILE A 406 -26.00 -1.89 3.65
CA ILE A 406 -25.67 -0.95 4.73
C ILE A 406 -25.72 -1.75 6.03
N VAL A 407 -24.56 -2.17 6.51
CA VAL A 407 -24.39 -2.76 7.82
C VAL A 407 -24.88 -1.69 8.80
N ARG A 408 -26.00 -1.94 9.48
CA ARG A 408 -26.43 -1.11 10.61
C ARG A 408 -25.23 -1.01 11.55
N THR A 409 -24.81 0.23 11.75
CA THR A 409 -23.46 0.72 12.12
C THR A 409 -22.93 0.32 13.50
N THR A 410 -23.48 -0.71 14.14
CA THR A 410 -23.13 -1.09 15.51
C THR A 410 -23.08 -2.60 15.77
N TRP A 411 -23.50 -3.46 14.82
CA TRP A 411 -23.40 -4.90 15.05
C TRP A 411 -21.96 -5.38 14.79
N PRO A 412 -21.30 -6.00 15.78
CA PRO A 412 -19.91 -6.46 15.65
C PRO A 412 -19.76 -7.42 14.49
N THR A 413 -18.63 -7.33 13.79
CA THR A 413 -18.31 -8.28 12.71
C THR A 413 -18.37 -9.72 13.23
N LEU A 414 -17.94 -9.93 14.48
CA LEU A 414 -18.00 -11.21 15.21
C LEU A 414 -19.41 -11.77 15.44
N LEU A 415 -20.47 -10.96 15.38
CA LEU A 415 -21.84 -11.43 15.65
C LEU A 415 -22.68 -11.62 14.38
N ASN A 416 -22.12 -11.34 13.21
CA ASN A 416 -22.79 -11.56 11.93
C ASN A 416 -22.54 -12.99 11.43
N PRO A 417 -23.57 -13.85 11.27
CA PRO A 417 -23.41 -15.22 10.78
C PRO A 417 -22.67 -15.33 9.43
N MET A 418 -22.83 -14.32 8.57
CA MET A 418 -22.14 -14.28 7.27
C MET A 418 -20.63 -14.08 7.42
N THR A 419 -20.19 -13.43 8.51
CA THR A 419 -18.76 -13.34 8.84
C THR A 419 -18.17 -14.72 9.03
N TYR A 420 -18.85 -15.63 9.72
CA TYR A 420 -18.32 -16.98 9.97
C TYR A 420 -18.21 -17.81 8.69
N VAL A 421 -19.17 -17.67 7.77
CA VAL A 421 -19.09 -18.31 6.44
C VAL A 421 -17.88 -17.78 5.67
N GLY A 422 -17.71 -16.45 5.63
CA GLY A 422 -16.57 -15.83 4.98
C GLY A 422 -15.24 -16.21 5.64
N MET A 423 -15.17 -16.24 6.98
CA MET A 423 -14.00 -16.66 7.74
C MET A 423 -13.65 -18.12 7.51
N ALA A 424 -14.63 -19.03 7.49
CA ALA A 424 -14.38 -20.44 7.17
C ALA A 424 -13.77 -20.59 5.76
N ARG A 425 -14.21 -19.76 4.82
CA ARG A 425 -13.64 -19.71 3.48
C ARG A 425 -12.23 -19.11 3.47
N LEU A 426 -11.96 -18.03 4.19
CA LEU A 426 -10.62 -17.48 4.36
C LEU A 426 -9.66 -18.49 4.98
N VAL A 427 -10.10 -19.26 5.98
CA VAL A 427 -9.32 -20.36 6.57
C VAL A 427 -8.98 -21.43 5.53
N LYS A 428 -9.94 -21.80 4.66
CA LYS A 428 -9.69 -22.75 3.57
C LYS A 428 -8.67 -22.22 2.56
N ILE A 429 -8.72 -20.93 2.23
CA ILE A 429 -7.77 -20.27 1.33
C ILE A 429 -6.39 -20.20 1.98
N ALA A 430 -6.32 -19.79 3.25
CA ALA A 430 -5.08 -19.77 4.03
C ALA A 430 -4.44 -21.16 4.11
N ALA A 431 -5.22 -22.22 4.36
CA ALA A 431 -4.73 -23.59 4.35
C ALA A 431 -4.13 -23.99 2.98
N LYS A 432 -4.73 -23.56 1.87
CA LYS A 432 -4.16 -23.80 0.53
C LYS A 432 -2.84 -23.04 0.35
N VAL A 433 -2.78 -21.77 0.75
CA VAL A 433 -1.57 -20.94 0.67
C VAL A 433 -0.44 -21.55 1.50
N MET A 434 -0.70 -21.88 2.77
CA MET A 434 0.26 -22.50 3.69
C MET A 434 0.75 -23.88 3.22
N THR A 435 0.02 -24.55 2.32
CA THR A 435 0.39 -25.85 1.77
C THR A 435 0.83 -25.80 0.30
N GLY A 436 0.96 -24.61 -0.30
CA GLY A 436 1.36 -24.43 -1.70
C GLY A 436 0.38 -25.02 -2.72
N ARG A 437 -0.86 -25.26 -2.32
CA ARG A 437 -1.92 -25.79 -3.20
C ARG A 437 -2.48 -24.67 -4.07
N LYS A 438 -2.99 -25.03 -5.25
CA LYS A 438 -3.59 -24.05 -6.18
C LYS A 438 -4.76 -23.32 -5.52
N VAL A 439 -4.68 -21.99 -5.46
CA VAL A 439 -5.80 -21.12 -5.16
C VAL A 439 -6.71 -21.13 -6.40
N GLN A 440 -7.92 -21.65 -6.22
CA GLN A 440 -8.92 -21.76 -7.28
C GLN A 440 -9.96 -20.68 -7.06
N ARG A 441 -10.68 -20.32 -8.12
CA ARG A 441 -11.86 -19.47 -8.01
C ARG A 441 -12.84 -20.10 -7.03
N SER A 442 -13.28 -19.31 -6.08
CA SER A 442 -14.24 -19.63 -5.06
C SER A 442 -14.80 -18.27 -4.70
N PRO A 443 -15.92 -17.78 -5.24
CA PRO A 443 -16.45 -16.46 -4.87
C PRO A 443 -17.22 -16.47 -3.53
N LEU A 444 -17.45 -15.30 -2.91
CA LEU A 444 -18.05 -15.16 -1.55
C LEU A 444 -19.56 -15.30 -1.53
#